data_AF-A0A1S3GXV2-F1
#
_entry.id   AF-A0A1S3GXV2-F1
#
_cell.length_a   1.000
_cell.length_b   1.000
_cell.length_c   1.000
_cell.angle_alpha   90.00
_cell.angle_beta   90.00
_cell.angle_gamma   90.00
#
_symmetry.space_group_name_H-M   'P 1'
#
loop_
_entity.id
_entity.type
_entity.pdbx_description
1 polymer ?
#
loop_
_entity_poly.entity_id
_entity_poly.type
_entity_poly.pdbx_seq_one_letter_code
_entity_poly.pdbx_strand_id
1 'polypeptide(L)'
;VLIEETDQLWKVHCHRDFKEERPEEYESWREMYLRLQDAREQRLRVLTKNIRSAHANKPKGRQAKMAFVNSVAKPPRDVRRRQEKFGTGGAAVPEKVRIKPAPYTSGSSHVPASSSNSFTASPEEPAYDGPSTSSAHLAPVVSSSVCYDPRKPAVK
;
A
#
# COMPACT_ATOMS: atom_id res chain seq x y z
N VAL A 1 8.25 2.79 57.69
CA VAL A 1 7.94 2.43 56.29
C VAL A 1 6.97 3.49 55.77
N LEU A 2 7.31 4.24 54.71
CA LEU A 2 6.63 5.48 54.28
C LEU A 2 5.41 5.23 53.34
N ILE A 3 4.78 4.06 53.42
CA ILE A 3 3.74 3.67 52.46
C ILE A 3 2.52 4.61 52.56
N GLU A 4 2.12 4.99 53.77
CA GLU A 4 1.01 5.91 54.02
C GLU A 4 1.24 7.30 53.41
N GLU A 5 2.47 7.83 53.49
CA GLU A 5 2.81 9.13 52.89
C GLU A 5 2.70 9.08 51.36
N THR A 6 3.14 7.98 50.75
CA THR A 6 3.04 7.81 49.30
C THR A 6 1.61 7.53 48.84
N ASP A 7 0.79 6.89 49.66
CA ASP A 7 -0.57 6.48 49.29
C ASP A 7 -1.47 7.70 49.02
N GLN A 8 -1.27 8.78 49.78
CA GLN A 8 -1.98 10.03 49.56
C GLN A 8 -1.63 10.70 48.22
N LEU A 9 -0.40 10.54 47.73
CA LEU A 9 -0.02 11.00 46.40
C LEU A 9 -0.70 10.15 45.30
N TRP A 10 -0.79 8.84 45.50
CA TRP A 10 -1.51 7.95 44.58
C TRP A 10 -3.00 8.29 44.49
N LYS A 11 -3.62 8.70 45.60
CA LYS A 11 -5.01 9.20 45.59
C LYS A 11 -5.23 10.34 44.60
N VAL A 12 -4.28 11.28 44.52
CA VAL A 12 -4.35 12.40 43.56
C VAL A 12 -4.32 11.88 42.11
N HIS A 13 -3.45 10.89 41.83
CA HIS A 13 -3.39 10.25 40.52
C HIS A 13 -4.68 9.49 40.18
N CYS A 14 -5.25 8.74 41.13
CA CYS A 14 -6.52 8.04 40.94
C CYS A 14 -7.66 9.02 40.60
N HIS A 15 -7.77 10.14 41.32
CA HIS A 15 -8.78 11.15 41.01
C HIS A 15 -8.59 11.85 39.65
N ARG A 16 -7.36 11.87 39.11
CA ARG A 16 -7.10 12.42 37.78
C ARG A 16 -7.45 11.42 36.67
N ASP A 17 -6.96 10.19 36.81
CA ASP A 17 -6.91 9.22 35.71
C ASP A 17 -8.10 8.23 35.75
N PHE A 18 -8.68 8.00 36.93
CA PHE A 18 -9.70 6.96 37.19
C PHE A 18 -10.88 7.51 38.04
N LYS A 19 -11.56 8.54 37.54
CA LYS A 19 -12.61 9.29 38.27
C LYS A 19 -13.83 8.47 38.69
N GLU A 20 -14.20 7.47 37.90
CA GLU A 20 -15.40 6.65 38.13
C GLU A 20 -15.13 5.41 38.97
N GLU A 21 -13.86 5.11 39.23
CA GLU A 21 -13.45 3.89 39.91
C GLU A 21 -13.23 4.14 41.40
N ARG A 22 -13.49 3.12 42.24
CA ARG A 22 -13.24 3.19 43.69
C ARG A 22 -12.27 2.07 44.11
N PRO A 23 -11.46 2.28 45.17
CA PRO A 23 -10.67 1.21 45.75
C PRO A 23 -11.57 0.04 46.17
N GLU A 24 -11.10 -1.17 45.94
CA GLU A 24 -11.73 -2.39 46.46
C GLU A 24 -11.55 -2.48 47.99
N GLU A 25 -12.27 -3.40 48.64
CA GLU A 25 -12.20 -3.53 50.10
C GLU A 25 -10.76 -3.89 50.53
N TYR A 26 -10.21 -3.11 51.47
CA TYR A 26 -8.82 -3.22 51.95
C TYR A 26 -7.73 -2.89 50.92
N GLU A 27 -8.07 -2.26 49.79
CA GLU A 27 -7.10 -1.83 48.77
C GLU A 27 -6.54 -0.43 49.07
N SER A 28 -5.22 -0.26 48.99
CA SER A 28 -4.57 1.05 49.03
C SER A 28 -4.76 1.83 47.72
N TRP A 29 -4.61 3.16 47.73
CA TRP A 29 -4.70 3.95 46.48
C TRP A 29 -3.64 3.55 45.46
N ARG A 30 -2.45 3.18 45.94
CA ARG A 30 -1.38 2.67 45.09
C ARG A 30 -1.77 1.38 44.39
N GLU A 31 -2.35 0.42 45.11
CA GLU A 31 -2.77 -0.87 44.54
C GLU A 31 -3.88 -0.68 43.52
N MET A 32 -4.87 0.14 43.85
CA MET A 32 -5.94 0.52 42.94
C MET A 32 -5.37 1.12 41.63
N TYR A 33 -4.44 2.07 41.74
CA TYR A 33 -3.82 2.67 40.56
C TYR A 33 -3.13 1.62 39.68
N LEU A 34 -2.32 0.75 40.29
CA LEU A 34 -1.58 -0.28 39.55
C LEU A 34 -2.50 -1.29 38.87
N ARG A 35 -3.56 -1.74 39.55
CA ARG A 35 -4.58 -2.63 38.98
C ARG A 35 -5.24 -2.02 37.75
N LEU A 36 -5.69 -0.77 37.86
CA LEU A 36 -6.37 -0.07 36.76
C LEU A 36 -5.41 0.29 35.62
N GLN A 37 -4.19 0.66 35.95
CA GLN A 37 -3.14 0.92 34.98
C GLN A 37 -2.80 -0.35 34.19
N ASP A 38 -2.63 -1.51 34.85
CA ASP A 38 -2.39 -2.76 34.13
C ASP A 38 -3.59 -3.15 33.26
N ALA A 39 -4.83 -3.02 33.77
CA ALA A 39 -6.02 -3.25 32.95
C ALA A 39 -6.06 -2.35 31.70
N ARG A 40 -5.67 -1.07 31.84
CA ARG A 40 -5.54 -0.14 30.71
C ARG A 40 -4.46 -0.58 29.72
N GLU A 41 -3.30 -1.00 30.21
CA GLU A 41 -2.20 -1.49 29.39
C GLU A 41 -2.55 -2.79 28.68
N GLN A 42 -3.25 -3.72 29.33
CA GLN A 42 -3.75 -4.95 28.73
C GLN A 42 -4.71 -4.64 27.57
N ARG A 43 -5.68 -3.73 27.77
CA ARG A 43 -6.57 -3.27 26.69
C ARG A 43 -5.77 -2.66 25.54
N LEU A 44 -4.76 -1.84 25.83
CA LEU A 44 -3.91 -1.24 24.81
C LEU A 44 -3.07 -2.28 24.05
N ARG A 45 -2.54 -3.29 24.73
CA ARG A 45 -1.80 -4.41 24.12
C ARG A 45 -2.71 -5.18 23.15
N VAL A 46 -3.94 -5.50 23.58
CA VAL A 46 -4.95 -6.17 22.73
C VAL A 46 -5.30 -5.31 21.51
N LEU A 47 -5.59 -4.02 21.71
CA LEU A 47 -5.90 -3.10 20.61
C LEU A 47 -4.74 -3.00 19.61
N THR A 48 -3.51 -2.87 20.10
CA THR A 48 -2.31 -2.80 19.27
C THR A 48 -2.13 -4.08 18.46
N LYS A 49 -2.32 -5.24 19.08
CA LYS A 49 -2.28 -6.54 18.38
C LYS A 49 -3.37 -6.64 17.30
N ASN A 50 -4.59 -6.18 17.60
CA ASN A 50 -5.72 -6.20 16.66
C ASN A 50 -5.49 -5.26 15.47
N ILE A 51 -4.94 -4.07 15.71
CA ILE A 51 -4.58 -3.14 14.64
C ILE A 51 -3.52 -3.79 13.74
N ARG A 52 -2.43 -4.32 14.34
CA ARG A 52 -1.37 -5.00 13.58
C ARG A 52 -1.90 -6.17 12.76
N SER A 53 -2.75 -7.02 13.34
CA SER A 53 -3.33 -8.16 12.63
C SER A 53 -4.29 -7.70 11.51
N ALA A 54 -5.11 -6.66 11.74
CA ALA A 54 -5.98 -6.10 10.72
C ALA A 54 -5.19 -5.53 9.53
N HIS A 55 -4.06 -4.85 9.79
CA HIS A 55 -3.18 -4.36 8.74
C HIS A 55 -2.47 -5.48 7.98
N ALA A 56 -1.98 -6.51 8.68
CA ALA A 56 -1.34 -7.67 8.06
C ALA A 56 -2.33 -8.48 7.19
N ASN A 57 -3.58 -8.58 7.64
CA ASN A 57 -4.65 -9.29 6.95
C ASN A 57 -5.44 -8.41 5.97
N LYS A 58 -5.03 -7.15 5.76
CA LYS A 58 -5.72 -6.27 4.83
C LYS A 58 -5.68 -6.92 3.45
N PRO A 59 -6.84 -7.26 2.85
CA PRO A 59 -6.84 -7.88 1.54
C PRO A 59 -6.12 -6.93 0.57
N LYS A 60 -5.23 -7.47 -0.25
CA LYS A 60 -4.66 -6.71 -1.36
C LYS A 60 -5.87 -6.28 -2.20
N GLY A 61 -6.17 -4.99 -2.19
CA GLY A 61 -7.29 -4.43 -2.95
C GLY A 61 -7.16 -4.78 -4.43
N ARG A 62 -8.21 -4.52 -5.22
CA ARG A 62 -8.14 -4.73 -6.68
C ARG A 62 -6.90 -4.01 -7.23
N GLN A 63 -5.91 -4.78 -7.68
CA GLN A 63 -4.77 -4.26 -8.41
C GLN A 63 -5.20 -4.11 -9.87
N ALA A 64 -5.26 -2.87 -10.36
CA ALA A 64 -5.42 -2.64 -11.79
C ALA A 64 -4.14 -3.11 -12.48
N LYS A 65 -4.22 -4.19 -13.25
CA LYS A 65 -3.11 -4.67 -14.06
C LYS A 65 -3.23 -4.05 -15.45
N MET A 66 -2.24 -3.26 -15.83
CA MET A 66 -2.18 -2.66 -17.16
C MET A 66 -2.05 -3.77 -18.21
N ALA A 67 -2.95 -3.79 -19.20
CA ALA A 67 -2.99 -4.84 -20.23
C ALA A 67 -1.81 -4.77 -21.22
N PHE A 68 -1.10 -3.62 -21.28
CA PHE A 68 0.03 -3.38 -22.16
C PHE A 68 1.09 -2.57 -21.39
N VAL A 69 2.03 -3.26 -20.76
CA VAL A 69 3.16 -2.58 -20.07
C VAL A 69 4.44 -2.70 -20.89
N ASN A 70 4.67 -3.84 -21.55
CA ASN A 70 5.91 -4.13 -22.29
C ASN A 70 5.67 -4.69 -23.70
N SER A 71 4.41 -4.75 -24.16
CA SER A 71 4.08 -5.26 -25.49
C SER A 71 3.71 -4.12 -26.42
N VAL A 72 4.26 -4.17 -27.65
CA VAL A 72 3.84 -3.28 -28.73
C VAL A 72 2.33 -3.43 -28.92
N ALA A 73 1.62 -2.30 -28.89
CA ALA A 73 0.17 -2.28 -29.04
C ALA A 73 -0.22 -2.98 -30.34
N LYS A 74 -1.16 -3.93 -30.26
CA LYS A 74 -1.69 -4.58 -31.45
C LYS A 74 -2.38 -3.52 -32.33
N PRO A 75 -2.14 -3.51 -33.65
CA PRO A 75 -2.89 -2.65 -34.55
C PRO A 75 -4.40 -2.85 -34.36
N PRO A 76 -5.22 -1.78 -34.40
CA PRO A 76 -6.67 -1.89 -34.30
C PRO A 76 -7.24 -2.93 -35.28
N ARG A 77 -8.35 -3.59 -34.90
CA ARG A 77 -8.91 -4.74 -35.65
C ARG A 77 -9.11 -4.45 -37.14
N ASP A 78 -9.55 -3.25 -37.49
CA ASP A 78 -9.75 -2.85 -38.88
C ASP A 78 -8.43 -2.69 -39.65
N VAL A 79 -7.39 -2.20 -38.97
CA VAL A 79 -6.04 -2.10 -39.51
C VAL A 79 -5.49 -3.49 -39.78
N ARG A 80 -5.65 -4.43 -38.83
CA ARG A 80 -5.26 -5.84 -39.02
C ARG A 80 -5.98 -6.49 -40.20
N ARG A 81 -7.30 -6.34 -40.29
CA ARG A 81 -8.10 -6.89 -41.40
C ARG A 81 -7.67 -6.31 -42.76
N ARG A 82 -7.35 -5.01 -42.80
CA ARG A 82 -6.87 -4.35 -44.02
C ARG A 82 -5.47 -4.87 -44.39
N GLN A 83 -4.58 -4.97 -43.43
CA GLN A 83 -3.24 -5.53 -43.62
C GLN A 83 -3.26 -6.97 -44.17
N GLU A 84 -4.17 -7.81 -43.68
CA GLU A 84 -4.39 -9.17 -44.22
C GLU A 84 -4.90 -9.13 -45.67
N LYS A 85 -5.86 -8.23 -45.96
CA LYS A 85 -6.42 -8.08 -47.30
C LYS A 85 -5.42 -7.54 -48.33
N PHE A 86 -4.57 -6.60 -47.92
CA PHE A 86 -3.66 -5.87 -48.81
C PHE A 86 -2.18 -6.29 -48.63
N GLY A 87 -1.90 -7.32 -47.84
CA GLY A 87 -0.55 -7.81 -47.57
C GLY A 87 0.39 -6.82 -46.86
N THR A 88 -0.15 -5.75 -46.25
CA THR A 88 0.63 -4.65 -45.66
C THR A 88 0.94 -4.86 -44.17
N GLY A 89 0.48 -5.95 -43.57
CA GLY A 89 0.86 -6.33 -42.22
C GLY A 89 2.25 -6.93 -42.28
N GLY A 90 3.25 -6.24 -41.72
CA GLY A 90 4.62 -6.72 -41.76
C GLY A 90 4.70 -8.19 -41.37
N ALA A 91 5.18 -9.03 -42.29
CA ALA A 91 5.64 -10.34 -41.91
C ALA A 91 6.69 -10.13 -40.81
N ALA A 92 6.61 -10.88 -39.70
CA ALA A 92 7.76 -11.02 -38.84
C ALA A 92 8.82 -11.70 -39.71
N VAL A 93 9.64 -10.91 -40.39
CA VAL A 93 10.72 -11.40 -41.23
C VAL A 93 11.58 -12.22 -40.28
N PRO A 94 11.73 -13.55 -40.46
CA PRO A 94 12.79 -14.24 -39.79
C PRO A 94 14.07 -13.56 -40.26
N GLU A 95 14.79 -12.94 -39.32
CA GLU A 95 16.06 -12.25 -39.51
C GLU A 95 17.11 -13.24 -40.04
N LYS A 96 17.02 -13.60 -41.32
CA LYS A 96 17.96 -14.40 -42.13
C LYS A 96 17.35 -14.78 -43.47
N VAL A 97 16.96 -13.79 -44.28
CA VAL A 97 16.93 -13.99 -45.72
C VAL A 97 18.16 -13.27 -46.28
N ARG A 98 19.25 -14.03 -46.45
CA ARG A 98 20.43 -13.59 -47.21
C ARG A 98 20.03 -13.50 -48.68
N ILE A 99 19.43 -12.38 -49.07
CA ILE A 99 19.22 -12.05 -50.49
C ILE A 99 20.63 -11.83 -51.06
N LYS A 100 21.09 -12.73 -51.93
CA LYS A 100 22.31 -12.52 -52.69
C LYS A 100 22.09 -11.32 -53.61
N PRO A 101 22.88 -10.24 -53.52
CA PRO A 101 22.80 -9.17 -54.51
C PRO A 101 23.27 -9.71 -55.86
N ALA A 102 22.52 -9.40 -56.92
CA ALA A 102 22.89 -9.72 -58.30
C ALA A 102 24.18 -8.98 -58.68
N PRO A 103 25.11 -9.60 -59.44
CA PRO A 103 26.37 -8.97 -59.77
C PRO A 103 26.15 -7.97 -60.91
N TYR A 104 26.13 -6.68 -60.59
CA TYR A 104 26.44 -5.63 -61.55
C TYR A 104 27.67 -4.86 -61.05
N THR A 105 28.72 -4.99 -61.86
CA THR A 105 29.82 -4.05 -62.16
C THR A 105 30.37 -3.17 -61.03
N SER A 106 31.60 -3.50 -60.67
CA SER A 106 32.75 -2.60 -60.47
C SER A 106 32.54 -1.27 -59.72
N GLY A 107 33.21 -1.18 -58.58
CA GLY A 107 34.01 0.01 -58.28
C GLY A 107 33.94 0.51 -56.85
N SER A 108 35.13 0.60 -56.25
CA SER A 108 35.50 1.58 -55.23
C SER A 108 35.41 1.15 -53.76
N SER A 109 36.60 0.76 -53.29
CA SER A 109 37.16 0.80 -51.95
C SER A 109 36.51 1.74 -50.92
N HIS A 110 36.34 1.23 -49.69
CA HIS A 110 37.04 1.73 -48.50
C HIS A 110 36.74 0.81 -47.31
N VAL A 111 37.81 0.34 -46.66
CA VAL A 111 37.77 -0.10 -45.26
C VAL A 111 38.33 1.09 -44.47
N PRO A 112 37.86 1.31 -43.23
CA PRO A 112 38.85 1.15 -42.18
C PRO A 112 38.31 0.42 -40.95
N ALA A 113 39.23 -0.31 -40.36
CA ALA A 113 39.16 -0.90 -39.03
C ALA A 113 39.32 0.16 -37.93
N SER A 114 38.92 -0.21 -36.70
CA SER A 114 39.47 0.17 -35.37
C SER A 114 38.30 0.16 -34.36
N SER A 115 38.25 -0.72 -33.35
CA SER A 115 39.09 -0.89 -32.15
C SER A 115 38.74 0.06 -30.99
N SER A 116 38.48 -0.56 -29.82
CA SER A 116 38.46 0.00 -28.43
C SER A 116 37.26 0.92 -28.08
N ASN A 117 36.73 1.03 -26.85
CA ASN A 117 37.17 0.57 -25.53
C ASN A 117 35.98 0.52 -24.54
N SER A 118 36.23 -0.10 -23.39
CA SER A 118 35.36 -0.30 -22.22
C SER A 118 34.76 0.98 -21.60
N PHE A 119 33.55 0.87 -21.01
CA PHE A 119 33.16 1.63 -19.82
C PHE A 119 32.25 0.81 -18.88
N THR A 120 32.72 0.69 -17.64
CA THR A 120 32.03 0.23 -16.43
C THR A 120 31.32 1.40 -15.75
N ALA A 121 30.07 1.21 -15.30
CA ALA A 121 29.36 2.05 -14.30
C ALA A 121 28.23 1.21 -13.68
N SER A 122 28.43 0.65 -12.48
CA SER A 122 27.91 1.09 -11.16
C SER A 122 26.37 1.03 -11.00
N PRO A 123 25.81 0.32 -10.01
CA PRO A 123 24.37 0.28 -9.77
C PRO A 123 23.92 1.43 -8.84
N GLU A 124 22.91 2.19 -9.25
CA GLU A 124 22.20 3.14 -8.38
C GLU A 124 21.00 2.48 -7.70
N GLU A 125 20.92 2.70 -6.39
CA GLU A 125 19.83 2.43 -5.45
C GLU A 125 18.60 3.32 -5.73
N PRO A 126 17.35 2.79 -5.65
CA PRO A 126 16.18 3.65 -5.55
C PRO A 126 15.72 3.84 -4.09
N ALA A 127 15.79 5.11 -3.72
CA ALA A 127 15.15 5.86 -2.64
C ALA A 127 13.99 5.19 -1.84
N TYR A 128 14.10 5.35 -0.53
CA TYR A 128 13.10 5.04 0.49
C TYR A 128 11.92 6.04 0.46
N ASP A 129 10.70 5.55 0.19
CA ASP A 129 9.47 6.31 0.39
C ASP A 129 8.93 6.11 1.82
N GLY A 130 9.17 7.11 2.68
CA GLY A 130 8.52 7.22 3.99
C GLY A 130 7.12 7.85 3.85
N PRO A 131 6.10 7.43 4.62
CA PRO A 131 4.76 7.98 4.50
C PRO A 131 4.67 9.37 5.15
N SER A 132 4.45 10.38 4.32
CA SER A 132 4.13 11.76 4.73
C SER A 132 2.71 11.81 5.31
N THR A 133 2.57 12.25 6.57
CA THR A 133 1.26 12.48 7.21
C THR A 133 0.96 13.98 7.23
N SER A 134 0.05 14.45 6.38
CA SER A 134 -0.64 15.72 6.56
C SER A 134 -1.88 15.78 5.67
N SER A 135 -3.08 15.72 6.27
CA SER A 135 -4.10 16.75 6.04
C SER A 135 -5.26 16.56 7.03
N ALA A 136 -5.54 17.62 7.78
CA ALA A 136 -6.65 17.72 8.71
C ALA A 136 -7.89 18.26 7.98
N HIS A 137 -9.01 17.52 8.05
CA HIS A 137 -10.34 18.08 7.84
C HIS A 137 -11.30 17.44 8.85
N LEU A 138 -11.68 18.20 9.88
CA LEU A 138 -12.82 17.88 10.74
C LEU A 138 -14.08 18.44 10.07
N ALA A 139 -15.05 17.58 9.80
CA ALA A 139 -16.42 17.97 9.45
C ALA A 139 -17.38 17.40 10.51
N PRO A 140 -18.38 18.16 10.97
CA PRO A 140 -19.31 17.69 11.99
C PRO A 140 -20.36 16.77 11.33
N VAL A 141 -20.44 15.52 11.77
CA VAL A 141 -21.53 14.62 11.39
C VAL A 141 -22.70 14.86 12.34
N VAL A 142 -23.78 15.42 11.80
CA VAL A 142 -25.10 15.49 12.44
C VAL A 142 -25.69 14.08 12.44
N SER A 143 -25.87 13.50 13.63
CA SER A 143 -26.57 12.24 13.82
C SER A 143 -28.08 12.44 13.66
N SER A 144 -28.65 11.98 12.55
CA SER A 144 -30.10 11.74 12.44
C SER A 144 -30.38 10.26 12.72
N SER A 145 -30.83 9.95 13.94
CA SER A 145 -31.35 8.63 14.29
C SER A 145 -32.72 8.43 13.65
N VAL A 146 -32.80 7.63 12.58
CA VAL A 146 -34.08 7.17 12.04
C VAL A 146 -34.45 5.89 12.78
N CYS A 147 -35.45 5.99 13.67
CA CYS A 147 -36.04 4.85 14.38
C CYS A 147 -36.85 4.01 13.38
N TYR A 148 -36.47 2.74 13.19
CA TYR A 148 -37.22 1.81 12.33
C TYR A 148 -38.17 0.98 13.20
N ASP A 149 -39.48 1.10 12.97
CA ASP A 149 -40.52 0.31 13.64
C ASP A 149 -40.72 -1.03 12.91
N PRO A 150 -40.50 -2.19 13.57
CA PRO A 150 -40.56 -3.50 12.94
C PRO A 150 -41.97 -4.05 12.70
N ARG A 151 -43.06 -3.28 12.84
CA ARG A 151 -44.44 -3.78 12.71
C ARG A 151 -45.25 -3.28 11.51
N LYS A 152 -44.65 -3.06 10.34
CA LYS A 152 -45.42 -2.87 9.09
C LYS A 152 -45.00 -3.83 7.98
N PRO A 153 -45.94 -4.58 7.38
CA PRO A 153 -45.66 -5.37 6.18
C PRO A 153 -45.54 -4.47 4.95
N ALA A 154 -44.58 -4.78 4.08
CA ALA A 154 -44.43 -4.13 2.78
C ALA A 154 -45.60 -4.51 1.86
N VAL A 155 -46.30 -3.53 1.31
CA VAL A 155 -47.24 -3.72 0.21
C VAL A 155 -46.44 -3.71 -1.10
N LYS A 156 -46.79 -4.64 -1.99
CA LYS A 156 -46.09 -4.99 -3.23
C LYS A 156 -46.04 -3.84 -4.24
#